data_AF-A0A087HG04-F1
#
_entry.id   AF-A0A087HG04-F1
#
_cell.length_a   1.000
_cell.length_b   1.000
_cell.length_c   1.000
_cell.angle_alpha   90.00
_cell.angle_beta   90.00
_cell.angle_gamma   90.00
#
_symmetry.space_group_name_H-M   'P 1'
#
loop_
_entity.id
_entity.type
_entity.pdbx_description
1 polymer ?
#
loop_
_entity_poly.entity_id
_entity_poly.type
_entity_poly.pdbx_seq_one_letter_code
_entity_poly.pdbx_strand_id
1 'polypeptide(L)'
;MALSKPPPHFTFDNPSPPLETTDSIFKLSIDSSRRIRRDILLSISGTLIPQVFFLSRNRSSSAKAVDLFKFSAPQPEPERTVEIAQEGVRKNAENIKEIKEIMIEKKLWKEGGKELRRSASNMKQDMYLIIQAKPPKDRPLLRSLYSSLFNTITKMDYAARDGDATNVSEYYKSIAAILDDIFSRI
;
A
#
# COMPACT_ATOMS: atom_id res chain seq x y z
N MET A 1 25.44 -72.19 10.55
CA MET A 1 25.92 -71.02 9.79
C MET A 1 25.22 -69.78 10.32
N ALA A 2 26.02 -68.75 10.60
CA ALA A 2 25.69 -67.34 10.87
C ALA A 2 24.70 -66.99 12.00
N LEU A 3 25.27 -66.64 13.17
CA LEU A 3 24.70 -65.72 14.14
C LEU A 3 24.56 -64.32 13.52
N SER A 4 23.43 -63.64 13.74
CA SER A 4 23.36 -62.18 13.69
C SER A 4 22.70 -61.66 14.96
N LYS A 5 23.52 -61.01 15.81
CA LYS A 5 23.09 -60.30 17.02
C LYS A 5 22.20 -59.10 16.65
N PRO A 6 21.16 -58.78 17.45
CA PRO A 6 20.45 -57.51 17.35
C PRO A 6 21.26 -56.35 17.99
N PRO A 7 21.01 -55.09 17.57
CA PRO A 7 21.80 -53.92 17.96
C PRO A 7 21.58 -53.47 19.42
N PRO A 8 22.57 -52.79 20.03
CA PRO A 8 22.53 -52.42 21.45
C PRO A 8 21.55 -51.27 21.74
N HIS A 9 20.79 -51.45 22.82
CA HIS A 9 19.93 -50.46 23.45
C HIS A 9 20.81 -49.44 24.17
N PHE A 10 20.81 -48.18 23.73
CA PHE A 10 21.50 -47.09 24.43
C PHE A 10 20.53 -46.47 25.44
N THR A 11 20.69 -46.87 26.69
CA THR A 11 20.06 -46.24 27.85
C THR A 11 20.97 -45.10 28.30
N PHE A 12 20.50 -43.85 28.18
CA PHE A 12 21.15 -42.72 28.83
C PHE A 12 20.35 -42.36 30.09
N ASP A 13 20.94 -42.69 31.23
CA ASP A 13 20.56 -42.14 32.54
C ASP A 13 20.72 -40.63 32.49
N ASN A 14 19.64 -39.89 32.77
CA ASN A 14 19.72 -38.47 33.04
C ASN A 14 19.33 -38.22 34.50
N PRO A 15 20.26 -37.76 35.36
CA PRO A 15 19.93 -37.37 36.71
C PRO A 15 19.25 -35.99 36.70
N SER A 16 18.03 -35.90 37.25
CA SER A 16 17.43 -34.62 37.61
C SER A 16 18.20 -34.00 38.80
N PRO A 17 18.51 -32.70 38.73
CA PRO A 17 17.99 -31.76 39.74
C PRO A 17 17.86 -30.31 39.18
N PRO A 18 17.53 -29.30 40.01
CA PRO A 18 16.28 -29.10 40.73
C PRO A 18 15.57 -27.80 40.28
N LEU A 19 14.34 -27.62 40.77
CA LEU A 19 13.61 -26.35 40.74
C LEU A 19 14.44 -25.24 41.42
N GLU A 20 14.69 -24.14 40.73
CA GLU A 20 14.85 -22.83 41.36
C GLU A 20 14.12 -21.72 40.58
N THR A 21 13.46 -20.92 41.39
CA THR A 21 12.52 -19.83 41.13
C THR A 21 13.27 -18.54 40.78
N THR A 22 12.92 -17.87 39.69
CA THR A 22 13.01 -16.39 39.59
C THR A 22 12.04 -15.84 38.53
N ASP A 23 10.95 -15.25 39.02
CA ASP A 23 10.41 -13.95 38.62
C ASP A 23 10.16 -13.66 37.13
N SER A 24 9.11 -14.27 36.59
CA SER A 24 8.44 -13.76 35.39
C SER A 24 7.53 -12.57 35.74
N ILE A 25 8.12 -11.37 35.73
CA ILE A 25 7.37 -10.12 35.59
C ILE A 25 6.86 -10.05 34.14
N PHE A 26 5.66 -10.55 33.89
CA PHE A 26 4.87 -10.15 32.74
C PHE A 26 3.60 -9.44 33.21
N LYS A 27 3.68 -8.10 33.22
CA LYS A 27 2.55 -7.18 33.26
C LYS A 27 1.54 -7.57 32.18
N LEU A 28 0.40 -8.12 32.59
CA LEU A 28 -0.78 -8.20 31.76
C LEU A 28 -1.58 -6.92 32.00
N SER A 29 -1.41 -5.95 31.10
CA SER A 29 -2.09 -4.65 31.15
C SER A 29 -2.93 -4.43 29.90
N ILE A 30 -4.23 -4.48 30.13
CA ILE A 30 -5.30 -3.68 29.52
C ILE A 30 -5.67 -4.02 28.07
N ASP A 31 -6.69 -4.88 28.01
CA ASP A 31 -7.79 -4.92 27.05
C ASP A 31 -8.18 -3.53 26.51
N SER A 32 -8.22 -3.39 25.18
CA SER A 32 -8.87 -2.25 24.52
C SER A 32 -9.75 -2.71 23.36
N SER A 33 -10.86 -3.37 23.71
CA SER A 33 -12.00 -3.59 22.82
C SER A 33 -12.67 -2.26 22.45
N ARG A 34 -12.30 -1.66 21.30
CA ARG A 34 -12.95 -0.44 20.78
C ARG A 34 -14.31 -0.77 20.14
N ARG A 35 -15.35 -0.89 20.97
CA ARG A 35 -16.75 -0.77 20.53
C ARG A 35 -17.18 0.69 20.62
N ILE A 36 -17.14 1.39 19.48
CA ILE A 36 -17.66 2.75 19.35
C ILE A 36 -19.18 2.69 19.38
N ARG A 37 -19.78 2.87 20.56
CA ARG A 37 -21.20 3.21 20.71
C ARG A 37 -21.32 4.72 20.53
N ARG A 38 -22.15 5.14 19.58
CA ARG A 38 -22.49 6.54 19.34
C ARG A 38 -23.75 6.84 20.15
N ASP A 39 -23.61 7.62 21.22
CA ASP A 39 -24.75 8.12 21.97
C ASP A 39 -25.37 9.31 21.21
N ILE A 40 -26.61 9.11 20.77
CA ILE A 40 -27.45 10.10 20.09
C ILE A 40 -28.23 10.86 21.18
N LEU A 41 -27.88 12.12 21.42
CA LEU A 41 -28.67 13.02 22.26
C LEU A 41 -29.74 13.71 21.40
N LEU A 42 -30.98 13.21 21.49
CA LEU A 42 -32.19 13.87 20.97
C LEU A 42 -32.63 14.96 21.94
N SER A 43 -32.30 16.21 21.64
CA SER A 43 -32.90 17.38 22.28
C SER A 43 -34.10 17.84 21.46
N ILE A 44 -35.29 17.40 21.84
CA ILE A 44 -36.57 17.94 21.37
C ILE A 44 -36.87 19.17 22.20
N SER A 45 -36.76 20.36 21.61
CA SER A 45 -37.31 21.60 22.18
C SER A 45 -38.28 22.18 21.17
N GLY A 46 -39.57 22.02 21.45
CA GLY A 46 -40.65 22.60 20.67
C GLY A 46 -40.93 24.04 21.09
N THR A 47 -41.12 24.93 20.12
CA THR A 47 -41.81 26.21 20.28
C THR A 47 -42.52 26.60 18.98
N LEU A 48 -43.85 26.54 19.04
CA LEU A 48 -44.91 27.39 18.46
C LEU A 48 -44.64 28.22 17.18
N ILE A 49 -45.50 27.98 16.18
CA ILE A 49 -45.76 28.78 14.96
C ILE A 49 -46.38 30.14 15.34
N PRO A 50 -46.05 31.25 14.63
CA PRO A 50 -47.13 31.94 13.92
C PRO A 50 -46.76 32.58 12.57
N GLN A 51 -47.68 32.41 11.62
CA GLN A 51 -48.13 33.34 10.57
C GLN A 51 -47.22 33.75 9.38
N VAL A 52 -47.59 33.19 8.22
CA VAL A 52 -47.79 33.83 6.90
C VAL A 52 -47.24 35.25 6.69
N PHE A 53 -46.12 35.33 5.98
CA PHE A 53 -45.83 36.47 5.11
C PHE A 53 -46.17 36.10 3.66
N PHE A 54 -47.28 36.65 3.19
CA PHE A 54 -47.57 36.78 1.76
C PHE A 54 -46.51 37.69 1.14
N LEU A 55 -45.53 37.11 0.45
CA LEU A 55 -44.76 37.84 -0.55
C LEU A 55 -45.27 37.44 -1.92
N SER A 56 -46.15 38.27 -2.49
CA SER A 56 -46.45 38.21 -3.92
C SER A 56 -45.14 38.41 -4.68
N ARG A 57 -44.59 37.32 -5.21
CA ARG A 57 -43.54 37.41 -6.22
C ARG A 57 -44.10 36.95 -7.54
N ASN A 58 -44.84 37.86 -8.18
CA ASN A 58 -44.91 37.88 -9.63
C ASN A 58 -43.49 38.14 -10.14
N ARG A 59 -42.78 37.06 -10.49
CA ARG A 59 -41.67 37.16 -11.43
C ARG A 59 -41.69 35.94 -12.33
N SER A 60 -42.31 36.16 -13.48
CA SER A 60 -42.05 35.46 -14.73
C SER A 60 -40.60 35.00 -14.83
N SER A 61 -40.43 33.71 -15.10
CA SER A 61 -39.61 33.18 -16.18
C SER A 61 -39.33 31.73 -15.85
N SER A 62 -39.95 30.81 -16.60
CA SER A 62 -39.48 29.44 -16.74
C SER A 62 -38.12 29.49 -17.43
N ALA A 63 -37.08 29.91 -16.71
CA ALA A 63 -35.71 29.69 -17.13
C ALA A 63 -35.50 28.18 -17.08
N LYS A 64 -35.33 27.59 -18.26
CA LYS A 64 -35.00 26.18 -18.45
C LYS A 64 -33.81 25.83 -17.53
N ALA A 65 -34.09 25.10 -16.45
CA ALA A 65 -33.10 24.55 -15.52
C ALA A 65 -32.16 23.50 -16.17
N VAL A 66 -32.27 23.30 -17.48
CA VAL A 66 -31.53 22.31 -18.26
C VAL A 66 -30.11 22.78 -18.63
N ASP A 67 -29.78 24.06 -18.41
CA ASP A 67 -28.46 24.62 -18.74
C ASP A 67 -27.47 24.68 -17.56
N LEU A 68 -27.92 24.42 -16.32
CA LEU A 68 -27.05 24.47 -15.13
C LEU A 68 -26.15 23.22 -14.95
N PHE A 69 -26.37 22.16 -15.73
CA PHE A 69 -25.58 20.92 -15.71
C PHE A 69 -25.05 20.55 -17.09
N LYS A 70 -24.75 21.54 -17.94
CA LYS A 70 -23.86 21.31 -19.08
C LYS A 70 -22.42 21.24 -18.58
N PHE A 71 -22.11 20.18 -17.83
CA PHE A 71 -20.74 19.71 -17.69
C PHE A 71 -20.30 19.34 -19.10
N SER A 72 -19.59 20.25 -19.78
CA SER A 72 -18.85 19.87 -20.99
C SER A 72 -18.08 18.63 -20.59
N ALA A 73 -18.46 17.48 -21.16
CA ALA A 73 -17.73 16.26 -20.94
C ALA A 73 -16.27 16.60 -21.27
N PRO A 74 -15.35 16.48 -20.29
CA PRO A 74 -13.95 16.72 -20.59
C PRO A 74 -13.60 15.86 -21.79
N GLN A 75 -12.85 16.43 -22.72
CA GLN A 75 -12.37 15.70 -23.89
C GLN A 75 -11.83 14.35 -23.39
N PRO A 76 -12.21 13.22 -24.03
CA PRO A 76 -11.77 11.91 -23.57
C PRO A 76 -10.25 11.97 -23.41
N GLU A 77 -9.79 11.70 -22.19
CA GLU A 77 -8.35 11.66 -21.92
C GLU A 77 -7.71 10.75 -22.97
N PRO A 78 -6.56 11.12 -23.55
CA PRO A 78 -5.89 10.27 -24.52
C PRO A 78 -5.75 8.89 -23.90
N GLU A 79 -6.31 7.88 -24.57
CA GLU A 79 -6.32 6.52 -24.06
C GLU A 79 -4.87 6.11 -23.79
N ARG A 80 -4.53 5.83 -22.52
CA ARG A 80 -3.19 5.35 -22.20
C ARG A 80 -3.00 4.03 -22.93
N THR A 81 -2.08 4.01 -23.89
CA THR A 81 -1.73 2.80 -24.62
C THR A 81 -0.75 1.95 -23.81
N VAL A 82 -0.62 0.67 -24.18
CA VAL A 82 0.29 -0.27 -23.50
C VAL A 82 1.74 0.16 -23.71
N GLU A 83 2.09 0.69 -24.88
CA GLU A 83 3.43 1.18 -25.21
C GLU A 83 3.81 2.38 -24.36
N ILE A 84 2.88 3.33 -24.19
CA ILE A 84 3.06 4.50 -23.33
C ILE A 84 3.24 4.05 -21.87
N ALA A 85 2.48 3.05 -21.42
CA ALA A 85 2.64 2.50 -20.09
C ALA A 85 4.00 1.79 -19.89
N GLN A 86 4.47 1.02 -20.87
CA GLN A 86 5.80 0.40 -20.80
C GLN A 86 6.91 1.45 -20.66
N GLU A 87 6.80 2.53 -21.42
CA GLU A 87 7.73 3.66 -21.30
C GLU A 87 7.61 4.37 -19.94
N GLY A 88 6.38 4.54 -19.45
CA GLY A 88 6.11 5.04 -18.12
C GLY A 88 6.76 4.20 -17.02
N VAL A 89 6.71 2.87 -17.12
CA VAL A 89 7.39 1.98 -16.17
C VAL A 89 8.91 2.14 -16.25
N ARG A 90 9.49 2.20 -17.46
CA ARG A 90 10.94 2.43 -17.65
C ARG A 90 11.40 3.74 -17.03
N LYS A 91 10.70 4.84 -17.34
CA LYS A 91 11.00 6.16 -16.79
C LYS A 91 10.90 6.19 -15.26
N ASN A 92 9.87 5.57 -14.69
CA ASN A 92 9.74 5.52 -13.23
C ASN A 92 10.83 4.64 -12.58
N ALA A 93 11.29 3.59 -13.25
CA ALA A 93 12.41 2.76 -12.79
C ALA A 93 13.72 3.56 -12.74
N GLU A 94 13.99 4.36 -13.78
CA GLU A 94 15.14 5.29 -13.80
C GLU A 94 15.03 6.33 -12.68
N ASN A 95 13.86 6.94 -12.51
CA ASN A 95 13.64 7.90 -11.41
C ASN A 95 13.93 7.26 -10.04
N ILE A 96 13.57 6.00 -9.81
CA ILE A 96 13.84 5.31 -8.53
C ILE A 96 15.34 5.22 -8.25
N LYS A 97 16.19 5.06 -9.28
CA LYS A 97 17.65 5.09 -9.15
C LYS A 97 18.13 6.48 -8.70
N GLU A 98 17.67 7.53 -9.35
CA GLU A 98 18.01 8.93 -9.00
C GLU A 98 17.52 9.29 -7.59
N ILE A 99 16.31 8.84 -7.22
CA ILE A 99 15.74 9.05 -5.90
C ILE A 99 16.60 8.43 -4.81
N LYS A 100 17.14 7.22 -5.05
CA LYS A 100 18.06 6.56 -4.12
C LYS A 100 19.35 7.38 -3.94
N GLU A 101 19.90 7.96 -4.99
CA GLU A 101 21.07 8.86 -4.91
C GLU A 101 20.73 10.12 -4.10
N ILE A 102 19.58 10.75 -4.35
CA ILE A 102 19.10 11.91 -3.59
C ILE A 102 18.93 11.59 -2.09
N MET A 103 18.36 10.42 -1.76
CA MET A 103 18.17 9.99 -0.38
C MET A 103 19.51 9.78 0.33
N ILE A 104 20.45 9.07 -0.29
CA ILE A 104 21.68 8.62 0.37
C ILE A 104 22.76 9.71 0.33
N GLU A 105 23.05 10.27 -0.85
CA GLU A 105 24.19 11.17 -1.04
C GLU A 105 23.89 12.56 -0.50
N LYS A 106 22.69 13.08 -0.79
CA LYS A 106 22.25 14.42 -0.37
C LYS A 106 21.55 14.42 0.98
N LYS A 107 21.27 13.24 1.56
CA LYS A 107 20.51 13.06 2.82
C LYS A 107 19.14 13.73 2.80
N LEU A 108 18.53 13.86 1.62
CA LEU A 108 17.22 14.48 1.43
C LEU A 108 16.10 13.45 1.57
N TRP A 109 15.99 12.83 2.75
CA TRP A 109 15.08 11.72 3.03
C TRP A 109 13.62 12.00 2.74
N LYS A 110 13.13 13.17 3.21
CA LYS A 110 11.72 13.56 3.08
C LYS A 110 11.34 13.82 1.62
N GLU A 111 12.21 14.49 0.88
CA GLU A 111 12.01 14.80 -0.53
C GLU A 111 12.14 13.54 -1.39
N GLY A 112 13.19 12.75 -1.18
CA GLY A 112 13.35 11.46 -1.83
C GLY A 112 12.14 10.56 -1.58
N GLY A 113 11.64 10.47 -0.34
CA GLY A 113 10.46 9.65 -0.03
C GLY A 113 9.18 10.16 -0.70
N LYS A 114 9.03 11.48 -0.86
CA LYS A 114 7.91 12.07 -1.62
C LYS A 114 7.98 11.68 -3.09
N GLU A 115 9.15 11.81 -3.71
CA GLU A 115 9.34 11.45 -5.12
C GLU A 115 9.25 9.94 -5.34
N LEU A 116 9.71 9.11 -4.39
CA LEU A 116 9.52 7.66 -4.42
C LEU A 116 8.03 7.30 -4.48
N ARG A 117 7.21 7.91 -3.63
CA ARG A 117 5.76 7.67 -3.63
C ARG A 117 5.09 8.15 -4.91
N ARG A 118 5.54 9.28 -5.47
CA ARG A 118 5.04 9.82 -6.75
C ARG A 118 5.35 8.85 -7.90
N SER A 119 6.62 8.46 -8.06
CA SER A 119 7.06 7.51 -9.09
C SER A 119 6.36 6.16 -8.95
N ALA A 120 6.24 5.65 -7.72
CA ALA A 120 5.54 4.40 -7.46
C ALA A 120 4.04 4.49 -7.82
N SER A 121 3.38 5.60 -7.51
CA SER A 121 1.96 5.80 -7.84
C SER A 121 1.72 5.79 -9.35
N ASN A 122 2.57 6.46 -10.12
CA ASN A 122 2.48 6.46 -11.58
C ASN A 122 2.71 5.06 -12.15
N MET A 123 3.78 4.40 -11.68
CA MET A 123 4.14 3.05 -12.11
C MET A 123 3.05 2.01 -11.80
N LYS A 124 2.29 2.17 -10.71
CA LYS A 124 1.15 1.27 -10.39
C LYS A 124 0.10 1.28 -11.50
N GLN A 125 -0.25 2.48 -11.98
CA GLN A 125 -1.27 2.64 -13.02
C GLN A 125 -0.81 1.96 -14.32
N ASP A 126 0.42 2.24 -14.73
CA ASP A 126 1.01 1.69 -15.94
C ASP A 126 1.15 0.16 -15.87
N MET A 127 1.58 -0.36 -14.72
CA MET A 127 1.68 -1.80 -14.54
C MET A 127 0.34 -2.52 -14.56
N TYR A 128 -0.70 -1.92 -13.98
CA TYR A 128 -2.04 -2.52 -14.07
C TYR A 128 -2.52 -2.62 -15.51
N LEU A 129 -2.28 -1.60 -16.33
CA LEU A 129 -2.64 -1.62 -17.75
C LEU A 129 -1.88 -2.73 -18.50
N ILE A 130 -0.57 -2.83 -18.30
CA ILE A 130 0.26 -3.88 -18.92
C ILE A 130 -0.22 -5.28 -18.50
N ILE A 131 -0.53 -5.49 -17.22
CA ILE A 131 -1.05 -6.78 -16.72
C ILE A 131 -2.39 -7.14 -17.38
N GLN A 132 -3.27 -6.15 -17.58
CA GLN A 132 -4.57 -6.38 -18.21
C GLN A 132 -4.43 -6.72 -19.70
N ALA A 133 -3.46 -6.11 -20.40
CA ALA A 133 -3.20 -6.39 -21.81
C ALA A 133 -2.62 -7.78 -22.09
N LYS A 134 -1.99 -8.44 -21.11
CA LYS A 134 -1.35 -9.76 -21.30
C LYS A 134 -2.37 -10.92 -21.32
N PRO A 135 -2.04 -12.06 -21.96
CA PRO A 135 -2.90 -13.26 -21.96
C PRO A 135 -3.17 -13.78 -20.54
N PRO A 136 -4.35 -14.39 -20.26
CA PRO A 136 -4.73 -14.84 -18.93
C PRO A 136 -3.71 -15.74 -18.21
N LYS A 137 -2.95 -16.54 -18.96
CA LYS A 137 -1.92 -17.45 -18.44
C LYS A 137 -0.75 -16.73 -17.77
N ASP A 138 -0.37 -15.54 -18.27
CA ASP A 138 0.83 -14.83 -17.82
C ASP A 138 0.52 -13.82 -16.71
N ARG A 139 -0.75 -13.44 -16.57
CA ARG A 139 -1.18 -12.44 -15.58
C ARG A 139 -0.88 -12.82 -14.12
N PRO A 140 -1.03 -14.09 -13.65
CA PRO A 140 -0.74 -14.45 -12.27
C PRO A 140 0.72 -14.18 -11.89
N LEU A 141 1.65 -14.50 -12.78
CA LEU A 141 3.08 -14.28 -12.55
C LEU A 141 3.41 -12.79 -12.49
N LEU A 142 2.90 -12.00 -13.45
CA LEU A 142 3.09 -10.55 -13.44
C LEU A 142 2.45 -9.87 -12.21
N ARG A 143 1.30 -10.37 -11.73
CA ARG A 143 0.69 -9.88 -10.48
C ARG A 143 1.54 -10.19 -9.26
N SER A 144 2.18 -11.35 -9.22
CA SER A 144 3.12 -11.68 -8.15
C SER A 144 4.32 -10.73 -8.13
N LEU A 145 4.94 -10.47 -9.29
CA LEU A 145 6.04 -9.51 -9.43
C LEU A 145 5.60 -8.10 -9.05
N TYR A 146 4.43 -7.66 -9.51
CA TYR A 146 3.81 -6.40 -9.13
C TYR A 146 3.68 -6.26 -7.61
N SER A 147 3.13 -7.27 -6.94
CA SER A 147 2.98 -7.26 -5.47
C SER A 147 4.33 -7.19 -4.77
N SER A 148 5.30 -8.00 -5.20
CA SER A 148 6.65 -8.00 -4.64
C SER A 148 7.36 -6.65 -4.81
N LEU A 149 7.26 -6.04 -6.00
CA LEU A 149 7.84 -4.73 -6.30
C LEU A 149 7.31 -3.66 -5.35
N PHE A 150 5.97 -3.51 -5.27
CA PHE A 150 5.38 -2.44 -4.49
C PHE A 150 5.48 -2.66 -2.98
N ASN A 151 5.49 -3.91 -2.52
CA ASN A 151 5.79 -4.20 -1.12
C ASN A 151 7.22 -3.80 -0.77
N THR A 152 8.19 -4.04 -1.66
CA THR A 152 9.60 -3.67 -1.45
C THR A 152 9.79 -2.15 -1.51
N ILE A 153 9.10 -1.46 -2.42
CA ILE A 153 9.07 0.02 -2.45
C ILE A 153 8.51 0.59 -1.15
N THR A 154 7.45 -0.01 -0.60
CA THR A 154 6.89 0.41 0.69
C THR A 154 7.91 0.22 1.83
N LYS A 155 8.68 -0.88 1.84
CA LYS A 155 9.76 -1.08 2.81
C LYS A 155 10.89 -0.06 2.64
N MET A 156 11.25 0.28 1.40
CA MET A 156 12.22 1.34 1.11
C MET A 156 11.73 2.71 1.60
N ASP A 157 10.44 3.03 1.44
CA ASP A 157 9.85 4.27 1.98
C ASP A 157 9.90 4.30 3.51
N TYR A 158 9.67 3.17 4.19
CA TYR A 158 9.85 3.10 5.64
C TYR A 158 11.32 3.32 6.05
N ALA A 159 12.26 2.63 5.41
CA ALA A 159 13.68 2.84 5.68
C ALA A 159 14.13 4.29 5.43
N ALA A 160 13.60 4.93 4.38
CA ALA A 160 13.87 6.34 4.11
C ALA A 160 13.32 7.27 5.20
N ARG A 161 12.16 6.95 5.82
CA ARG A 161 11.62 7.71 6.95
C ARG A 161 12.51 7.62 8.19
N ASP A 162 13.15 6.47 8.37
CA ASP A 162 14.07 6.23 9.49
C ASP A 162 15.50 6.74 9.21
N GLY A 163 15.76 7.21 7.98
CA GLY A 163 17.09 7.68 7.55
C GLY A 163 18.11 6.55 7.40
N ASP A 164 17.66 5.32 7.22
CA ASP A 164 18.52 4.14 7.16
C ASP A 164 19.06 3.90 5.75
N ALA A 165 20.27 4.40 5.50
CA ALA A 165 20.95 4.28 4.21
C ALA A 165 21.24 2.81 3.82
N THR A 166 21.53 1.95 4.79
CA THR A 166 21.85 0.53 4.54
C THR A 166 20.62 -0.18 4.01
N ASN A 167 19.51 -0.07 4.74
CA ASN A 167 18.25 -0.69 4.34
C ASN A 167 17.71 -0.10 3.03
N VAL A 168 17.82 1.22 2.82
CA VAL A 168 17.44 1.84 1.53
C VAL A 168 18.23 1.24 0.36
N SER A 169 19.54 1.03 0.53
CA SER A 169 20.39 0.42 -0.50
C SER A 169 20.02 -1.05 -0.77
N GLU A 170 19.73 -1.82 0.27
CA GLU A 170 19.31 -3.23 0.14
C GLU A 170 17.95 -3.38 -0.54
N TYR A 171 16.96 -2.58 -0.13
CA TYR A 171 15.65 -2.58 -0.77
C TYR A 171 15.75 -2.09 -2.22
N TYR A 172 16.59 -1.11 -2.52
CA TYR A 172 16.84 -0.69 -3.90
C TYR A 172 17.39 -1.83 -4.77
N LYS A 173 18.36 -2.61 -4.30
CA LYS A 173 18.89 -3.77 -5.03
C LYS A 173 17.78 -4.79 -5.32
N SER A 174 16.93 -5.04 -4.34
CA SER A 174 15.78 -5.95 -4.50
C SER A 174 14.77 -5.41 -5.51
N ILE A 175 14.49 -4.10 -5.49
CA ILE A 175 13.63 -3.43 -6.48
C ILE A 175 14.21 -3.56 -7.89
N ALA A 176 15.51 -3.31 -8.06
CA ALA A 176 16.18 -3.43 -9.36
C ALA A 176 16.05 -4.85 -9.94
N ALA A 177 16.32 -5.88 -9.12
CA ALA A 177 16.17 -7.27 -9.55
C ALA A 177 14.72 -7.62 -9.96
N ILE A 178 13.72 -7.16 -9.20
CA ILE A 178 12.31 -7.38 -9.56
C ILE A 178 11.93 -6.63 -10.84
N LEU A 179 12.46 -5.41 -11.04
CA LEU A 179 12.23 -4.64 -12.26
C LEU A 179 12.85 -5.32 -13.48
N ASP A 180 14.06 -5.88 -13.37
CA ASP A 180 14.68 -6.67 -14.44
C ASP A 180 13.82 -7.91 -14.78
N ASP A 181 13.31 -8.60 -13.77
CA ASP A 181 12.37 -9.72 -13.97
C ASP A 181 11.07 -9.29 -14.66
N ILE A 182 10.55 -8.10 -14.36
CA ILE A 182 9.38 -7.52 -15.05
C ILE A 182 9.74 -7.17 -16.50
N PHE A 183 10.86 -6.48 -16.73
CA PHE A 183 11.29 -6.06 -18.06
C PHE A 183 11.58 -7.23 -19.00
N SER A 184 12.05 -8.37 -18.47
CA SER A 184 12.23 -9.59 -19.27
C SER A 184 10.93 -10.20 -19.80
N ARG A 185 9.76 -9.77 -19.29
CA ARG A 185 8.45 -10.37 -19.57
C ARG A 185 7.48 -9.45 -20.29
N ILE A 186 7.74 -8.14 -20.29
CA ILE A 186 6.84 -7.14 -20.89
C ILE A 186 7.18 -6.84 -22.33
#